data_AF-A0AAW1VHU7-F1
#
_entry.id   AF-A0AAW1VHU7-F1
#
_cell.length_a   1.000
_cell.length_b   1.000
_cell.length_c   1.000
_cell.angle_alpha   90.00
_cell.angle_beta   90.00
_cell.angle_gamma   90.00
#
_symmetry.space_group_name_H-M   'P 1'
#
loop_
_entity.id
_entity.type
_entity.pdbx_description
1 polymer ?
#
loop_
_entity_poly.entity_id
_entity_poly.type
_entity_poly.pdbx_seq_one_letter_code
_entity_poly.pdbx_strand_id
1 'polypeptide(L)'
;MIEKIHQTVLEDRRLNVHKIAETCRMSVERVRNILQNYLRMEKLCERWVSRLLMLDQKLIRKYISSENLAMYRRHPNEFLRGFITVDETWVHHYAPENKEQSKQ
;
A
#
# COMPACT_ATOMS: atom_id res chain seq x y z
N MET A 1 -4.84 27.04 13.33
CA MET A 1 -6.03 26.34 12.76
C MET A 1 -5.64 25.36 11.67
N ILE A 2 -4.97 25.81 10.59
CA ILE A 2 -4.46 24.93 9.53
C ILE A 2 -3.48 23.89 10.09
N GLU A 3 -2.54 24.32 10.93
CA GLU A 3 -1.59 23.42 11.62
C GLU A 3 -2.28 22.35 12.47
N LYS A 4 -3.41 22.68 13.12
CA LYS A 4 -4.17 21.72 13.91
C LYS A 4 -4.73 20.60 13.03
N ILE A 5 -5.34 20.94 11.90
CA ILE A 5 -5.82 19.95 10.92
C ILE A 5 -4.65 19.14 10.34
N HIS A 6 -3.54 19.81 10.03
CA HIS A 6 -2.34 19.15 9.52
C HIS A 6 -1.82 18.10 10.50
N GLN A 7 -1.68 18.45 11.77
CA GLN A 7 -1.22 17.57 12.82
C GLN A 7 -2.17 16.38 13.03
N THR A 8 -3.49 16.62 13.08
CA THR A 8 -4.49 15.55 13.20
C THR A 8 -4.41 14.54 12.06
N VAL A 9 -4.19 14.99 10.82
CA VAL A 9 -4.02 14.09 9.66
C VAL A 9 -2.69 13.34 9.70
N LEU A 10 -1.61 13.97 10.21
CA LEU A 10 -0.31 13.31 10.33
C LEU A 10 -0.31 12.24 11.43
N GLU A 11 -1.07 12.43 12.50
CA GLU A 11 -1.28 11.44 13.56
C GLU A 11 -2.07 10.23 13.07
N ASP A 12 -3.17 10.44 12.33
CA ASP A 12 -3.91 9.37 11.68
C ASP A 12 -4.40 9.78 10.28
N ARG A 13 -3.72 9.23 9.28
CA ARG A 13 -4.01 9.49 7.85
C ARG A 13 -5.27 8.81 7.36
N ARG A 14 -5.88 7.92 8.15
CA ARG A 14 -7.09 7.16 7.80
C ARG A 14 -8.38 7.83 8.27
N LEU A 15 -8.26 8.99 8.94
CA LEU A 15 -9.42 9.70 9.47
C LEU A 15 -10.35 10.18 8.35
N ASN A 16 -11.66 10.01 8.59
CA ASN A 16 -12.69 10.64 7.78
C ASN A 16 -12.69 12.16 8.04
N VAL A 17 -12.92 12.96 7.00
CA VAL A 17 -13.12 14.42 7.07
C VAL A 17 -14.14 14.82 8.14
N HIS A 18 -15.20 14.03 8.33
CA HIS A 18 -16.17 14.25 9.41
C HIS A 18 -15.55 14.14 10.81
N LYS A 19 -14.67 13.17 11.03
CA LYS A 19 -13.99 12.99 12.33
C LYS A 19 -12.99 14.12 12.57
N ILE A 20 -12.30 14.57 11.53
CA ILE A 20 -11.40 15.73 11.61
C ILE A 20 -12.19 16.99 11.97
N ALA A 21 -13.36 17.19 11.35
CA ALA A 21 -14.25 18.31 11.64
C ALA A 21 -14.74 18.33 13.08
N GLU A 22 -15.14 17.16 13.62
CA GLU A 22 -15.53 16.98 15.01
C GLU A 22 -14.39 17.32 15.98
N THR A 23 -13.21 16.71 15.80
CA THR A 23 -12.02 16.93 16.63
C THR A 23 -11.54 18.39 16.58
N CYS A 24 -11.65 19.03 15.42
CA CYS A 24 -11.25 20.42 15.25
C CYS A 24 -12.34 21.42 15.67
N ARG A 25 -13.57 20.97 15.94
CA ARG A 25 -14.78 21.80 16.14
C ARG A 25 -14.99 22.79 14.99
N MET A 26 -14.97 22.28 13.76
CA MET A 26 -15.07 23.05 12.54
C MET A 26 -16.13 22.45 11.61
N SER A 27 -16.63 23.23 10.65
CA SER A 27 -17.48 22.68 9.60
C SER A 27 -16.67 21.77 8.67
N VAL A 28 -17.32 20.71 8.17
CA VAL A 28 -16.75 19.78 7.19
C VAL A 28 -16.24 20.51 5.94
N GLU A 29 -17.00 21.51 5.48
CA GLU A 29 -16.65 22.39 4.36
C GLU A 29 -15.30 23.07 4.56
N ARG A 30 -15.09 23.65 5.76
CA ARG A 30 -13.86 24.36 6.10
C ARG A 30 -12.67 23.40 6.21
N VAL A 31 -12.87 22.20 6.75
CA VAL A 31 -11.84 21.17 6.78
C VAL A 31 -11.46 20.74 5.36
N ARG A 32 -12.44 20.48 4.49
CA ARG A 32 -12.19 20.10 3.09
C ARG A 32 -11.41 21.18 2.35
N ASN A 33 -11.80 22.45 2.50
CA ASN A 33 -11.09 23.58 1.91
C ASN A 33 -9.64 23.65 2.40
N ILE A 34 -9.40 23.48 3.70
CA ILE A 34 -8.04 23.48 4.27
C ILE A 34 -7.20 22.32 3.72
N LEU A 35 -7.75 21.11 3.67
CA LEU A 35 -7.04 19.95 3.12
C LEU A 35 -6.65 20.17 1.66
N GLN A 36 -7.58 20.63 0.82
CA GLN A 36 -7.36 20.71 -0.63
C GLN A 36 -6.61 21.97 -1.06
N ASN A 37 -7.01 23.15 -0.60
CA ASN A 37 -6.50 24.43 -1.12
C ASN A 37 -5.29 24.96 -0.36
N TYR A 38 -5.19 24.67 0.94
CA TYR A 38 -4.10 25.18 1.78
C TYR A 38 -3.01 24.13 2.01
N LEU A 39 -3.38 22.88 2.32
CA LEU A 39 -2.43 21.79 2.58
C LEU A 39 -2.10 20.97 1.32
N ARG A 40 -2.83 21.15 0.22
CA ARG A 40 -2.65 20.39 -1.04
C ARG A 40 -2.65 18.87 -0.82
N MET A 41 -3.48 18.41 0.10
CA MET A 41 -3.66 16.99 0.42
C MET A 41 -4.77 16.39 -0.44
N GLU A 42 -4.48 15.20 -0.97
CA GLU A 42 -5.43 14.42 -1.77
C GLU A 42 -5.85 13.16 -1.02
N LYS A 43 -7.10 12.75 -1.23
CA LYS A 43 -7.60 11.48 -0.71
C LYS A 43 -7.10 10.37 -1.62
N LEU A 44 -6.31 9.45 -1.07
CA LEU A 44 -5.83 8.26 -1.77
C LEU A 44 -6.50 7.01 -1.22
N CYS A 45 -6.76 6.04 -2.11
CA CYS A 45 -7.16 4.70 -1.69
C CYS A 45 -5.94 3.95 -1.13
N GLU A 46 -6.17 3.17 -0.08
CA GLU A 46 -5.11 2.31 0.47
C GLU A 46 -4.73 1.23 -0.53
N ARG A 47 -3.43 0.89 -0.57
CA ARG A 47 -2.93 -0.22 -1.36
C ARG A 47 -3.10 -1.51 -0.57
N TRP A 48 -3.61 -2.54 -1.22
CA TRP A 48 -3.66 -3.89 -0.66
C TRP A 48 -2.23 -4.41 -0.43
N VAL A 49 -1.93 -4.77 0.81
CA VAL A 49 -0.65 -5.40 1.18
C VAL A 49 -0.94 -6.86 1.51
N SER A 50 -0.37 -7.77 0.73
CA SER A 50 -0.67 -9.22 0.78
C SER A 50 -0.47 -9.83 2.16
N ARG A 51 0.54 -9.39 2.93
CA ARG A 51 0.83 -9.91 4.28
C ARG A 51 1.33 -8.82 5.21
N LEU A 52 0.89 -8.89 6.46
CA LEU A 52 1.50 -8.14 7.55
C LEU A 52 2.75 -8.88 8.01
N LEU A 53 3.92 -8.29 7.78
CA LEU A 53 5.19 -8.88 8.18
C LEU A 53 5.53 -8.55 9.65
N MET A 54 6.01 -9.56 10.37
CA MET A 54 6.59 -9.44 11.70
C MET A 54 7.96 -8.75 11.65
N LEU A 55 8.46 -8.31 12.81
CA LEU A 55 9.71 -7.53 12.88
C LEU A 55 10.93 -8.32 12.37
N ASP A 56 11.06 -9.56 12.78
CA ASP A 56 12.07 -10.52 12.33
C ASP A 56 12.02 -10.74 10.81
N GLN A 57 10.82 -10.95 10.25
CA GLN A 57 10.62 -11.11 8.80
C GLN A 57 11.07 -9.87 8.02
N LYS A 58 10.79 -8.67 8.54
CA LYS A 58 11.25 -7.41 7.94
C LYS A 58 12.77 -7.29 7.97
N LEU A 59 13.40 -7.67 9.08
CA LEU A 59 14.86 -7.64 9.23
C LEU A 59 15.54 -8.61 8.28
N ILE A 60 15.06 -9.86 8.21
CA ILE A 60 15.56 -10.88 7.29
C ILE A 60 15.41 -10.41 5.84
N ARG A 61 14.23 -9.88 5.47
CA ARG A 61 14.00 -9.36 4.12
C ARG A 61 14.96 -8.22 3.77
N LYS A 62 15.19 -7.28 4.69
CA LYS A 62 16.14 -6.16 4.49
C LYS A 62 17.57 -6.67 4.32
N TYR A 63 17.98 -7.63 5.15
CA TYR A 63 19.31 -8.23 5.11
C TYR A 63 19.55 -8.90 3.75
N ILE A 64 18.67 -9.85 3.36
CA ILE A 64 18.77 -10.55 2.07
C ILE A 64 18.76 -9.58 0.90
N SER A 65 17.90 -8.55 0.94
CA SER A 65 17.83 -7.56 -0.14
C SER A 65 19.13 -6.73 -0.24
N SER A 66 19.75 -6.40 0.89
CA SER A 66 21.03 -5.68 0.92
C SER A 66 22.16 -6.51 0.35
N GLU A 67 22.24 -7.79 0.71
CA GLU A 67 23.24 -8.72 0.17
C GLU A 67 23.06 -8.92 -1.34
N ASN A 68 21.82 -9.14 -1.79
CA ASN A 68 21.50 -9.26 -3.22
C ASN A 68 21.88 -7.98 -3.99
N LEU A 69 21.61 -6.80 -3.43
CA LEU A 69 22.00 -5.53 -4.05
C LEU A 69 23.52 -5.37 -4.12
N ALA A 70 24.25 -5.79 -3.08
CA ALA A 70 25.72 -5.74 -3.07
C ALA A 70 26.31 -6.67 -4.13
N MET A 71 25.78 -7.90 -4.26
CA MET A 71 26.19 -8.84 -5.30
C MET A 71 25.88 -8.31 -6.71
N TYR A 72 24.66 -7.79 -6.92
CA TYR A 72 24.27 -7.18 -8.18
C TYR A 72 25.18 -6.01 -8.57
N ARG A 73 25.56 -5.15 -7.62
CA ARG A 73 26.45 -4.01 -7.88
C ARG A 73 27.88 -4.42 -8.26
N ARG A 74 28.36 -5.58 -7.79
CA ARG A 74 29.70 -6.09 -8.12
C ARG A 74 29.72 -6.71 -9.52
N HIS A 75 28.75 -7.55 -9.83
CA HIS A 75 28.71 -8.35 -11.06
C HIS A 75 27.27 -8.48 -11.57
N PRO A 76 26.71 -7.43 -12.20
CA PRO A 76 25.28 -7.38 -12.51
C PRO A 76 24.86 -8.46 -13.51
N ASN A 77 25.67 -8.70 -14.53
CA ASN A 77 25.35 -9.67 -15.59
C ASN A 77 25.41 -11.11 -15.06
N GLU A 78 26.43 -11.45 -14.30
CA GLU A 78 26.61 -12.78 -13.72
C GLU A 78 25.56 -13.05 -12.64
N PHE A 79 25.27 -12.06 -11.80
CA PHE A 79 24.24 -12.16 -10.78
C PHE A 79 22.88 -12.46 -11.41
N LEU A 80 22.45 -11.67 -12.40
CA LEU A 80 21.15 -11.88 -13.04
C LEU A 80 21.07 -13.20 -13.83
N ARG A 81 22.17 -13.64 -14.47
CA ARG A 81 22.22 -14.94 -15.16
C ARG A 81 21.99 -16.13 -14.21
N GLY A 82 22.46 -16.03 -12.96
CA GLY A 82 22.29 -17.06 -11.95
C GLY A 82 21.06 -16.89 -11.06
N PHE A 83 20.35 -15.75 -11.15
CA PHE A 83 19.24 -15.44 -10.26
C PHE A 83 17.97 -16.15 -10.72
N ILE A 84 17.68 -17.29 -10.09
CA ILE A 84 16.50 -18.12 -10.40
C ILE A 84 15.39 -17.80 -9.40
N THR A 85 14.20 -17.48 -9.89
CA THR A 85 12.97 -17.31 -9.10
C THR A 85 11.94 -18.34 -9.51
N VAL A 86 11.17 -18.83 -8.55
CA VAL A 86 10.02 -19.72 -8.78
C VAL A 86 8.82 -19.12 -8.03
N ASP A 87 7.66 -19.13 -8.66
CA ASP A 87 6.40 -18.76 -8.05
C ASP A 87 5.29 -19.67 -8.60
N GLU A 88 4.24 -19.87 -7.81
CA GLU A 88 3.09 -20.68 -8.17
C GLU A 88 1.86 -19.79 -8.32
N THR A 89 1.25 -19.81 -9.51
CA THR A 89 0.01 -19.09 -9.77
C THR A 89 -1.13 -20.09 -9.93
N TRP A 90 -2.15 -19.98 -9.08
CA TRP A 90 -3.38 -20.75 -9.25
C TRP A 90 -4.15 -20.25 -10.47
N VAL A 91 -4.32 -21.11 -11.47
CA VAL A 91 -5.15 -20.83 -12.64
C VAL A 91 -6.53 -21.45 -12.40
N HIS A 92 -7.55 -20.59 -12.25
CA HIS A 92 -8.91 -21.05 -12.10
C HIS A 92 -9.41 -21.66 -13.41
N HIS A 93 -9.69 -22.97 -13.39
CA HIS A 93 -10.38 -23.66 -14.48
C HIS A 93 -11.86 -23.79 -14.13
N TYR A 94 -12.72 -23.07 -14.87
CA TYR A 94 -14.15 -23.17 -14.69
C TYR A 94 -14.67 -24.47 -15.30
N ALA A 95 -15.09 -25.41 -14.44
CA ALA A 95 -15.79 -26.61 -14.86
C ALA A 95 -17.30 -26.40 -14.61
N PRO A 96 -18.12 -26.21 -15.65
CA PRO A 96 -19.57 -26.12 -15.46
C PRO A 96 -20.10 -27.48 -14.98
N GLU A 97 -20.86 -27.49 -13.90
CA GLU A 97 -21.43 -28.72 -13.32
C GLU A 97 -22.70 -29.16 -14.06
N ASN A 98 -23.36 -28.25 -14.76
CA ASN A 98 -24.55 -28.54 -15.53
C ASN A 98 -24.57 -27.82 -16.90
N LYS A 99 -25.46 -28.32 -17.76
CA LYS A 99 -25.59 -27.85 -19.14
C LYS A 99 -26.07 -26.40 -19.25
N GLU A 100 -26.68 -25.84 -18.21
CA GLU A 100 -27.09 -24.42 -18.17
C GLU A 100 -25.90 -23.51 -17.92
N GLN A 101 -25.00 -23.90 -17.04
CA GLN A 101 -23.73 -23.22 -16.74
C GLN A 101 -22.72 -23.27 -17.90
N SER A 102 -22.87 -24.25 -18.81
CA SER A 102 -22.04 -24.39 -20.01
C SER A 102 -22.48 -23.50 -21.19
N LYS A 103 -23.58 -22.75 -21.07
CA LYS A 103 -24.04 -21.85 -22.13
C LYS A 103 -23.28 -20.52 -22.04
N GLN A 104 -22.09 -20.49 -22.62
CA GLN A 104 -21.49 -19.26 -23.15
C GLN A 104 -21.96 -19.04 -24.59
#